data_AF-G0ERT3-F1
#
_entry.id   AF-G0ERT3-F1
#
_cell.length_a   1.000
_cell.length_b   1.000
_cell.length_c   1.000
_cell.angle_alpha   90.00
_cell.angle_beta   90.00
_cell.angle_gamma   90.00
#
_symmetry.space_group_name_H-M   'P 1'
#
loop_
_entity.id
_entity.type
_entity.pdbx_description
1 polymer ?
#
loop_
_entity_poly.entity_id
_entity_poly.type
_entity_poly.pdbx_seq_one_letter_code
_entity_poly.pdbx_strand_id
1 'polypeptide(L)'
;MLASLENDVFPVLGSTPIADIKAPAILDLLRKVEARGVRDTTKRILQRMRAVFQYGIIYGACDRNPAADIDSAAALKSEPVQHQARVSHIELPQLLRDIGAYEGEP
;
A
#
# COMPACT_ATOMS: atom_id res chain seq x y z
N MET A 1 -1.23 10.34 3.82
CA MET A 1 -1.22 8.94 4.34
C MET A 1 -2.48 8.13 4.01
N LEU A 2 -3.64 8.75 3.75
CA LEU A 2 -4.89 8.04 3.40
C LEU A 2 -5.14 7.87 1.88
N ALA A 3 -4.49 8.69 1.04
CA ALA A 3 -4.74 8.75 -0.40
C ALA A 3 -4.82 7.38 -1.11
N SER A 4 -3.95 6.41 -0.78
CA SER A 4 -4.03 5.09 -1.41
C SER A 4 -5.24 4.26 -0.94
N LEU A 5 -5.73 4.44 0.28
CA LEU A 5 -6.98 3.79 0.71
C LEU A 5 -8.19 4.45 0.02
N GLU A 6 -8.18 5.79 -0.09
CA GLU A 6 -9.22 6.55 -0.77
C GLU A 6 -9.31 6.23 -2.26
N ASN A 7 -8.17 6.09 -2.93
CA ASN A 7 -8.10 5.83 -4.35
C ASN A 7 -8.32 4.35 -4.70
N ASP A 8 -7.87 3.42 -3.85
CA ASP A 8 -7.82 2.00 -4.20
C ASP A 8 -8.80 1.13 -3.40
N VAL A 9 -9.05 1.44 -2.12
CA VAL A 9 -9.83 0.58 -1.20
C VAL A 9 -11.28 1.02 -1.08
N PHE A 10 -11.52 2.29 -0.78
CA PHE A 10 -12.88 2.81 -0.54
C PHE A 10 -13.82 2.68 -1.75
N PRO A 11 -13.39 2.85 -3.01
CA PRO A 11 -14.28 2.69 -4.16
C PRO A 11 -14.80 1.27 -4.36
N VAL A 12 -14.11 0.27 -3.79
CA VAL A 12 -14.43 -1.15 -3.99
C VAL A 12 -15.05 -1.79 -2.75
N LEU A 13 -14.56 -1.45 -1.55
CA LEU A 13 -14.97 -2.08 -0.29
C LEU A 13 -15.57 -1.09 0.71
N GLY A 14 -15.55 0.21 0.45
CA GLY A 14 -15.96 1.25 1.41
C GLY A 14 -17.45 1.23 1.76
N SER A 15 -18.30 0.71 0.87
CA SER A 15 -19.74 0.55 1.11
C SER A 15 -20.11 -0.77 1.78
N THR A 16 -19.17 -1.70 1.93
CA THR A 16 -19.42 -3.03 2.47
C THR A 16 -19.18 -3.03 3.99
N PRO A 17 -20.11 -3.54 4.81
CA PRO A 17 -19.88 -3.68 6.24
C PRO A 17 -18.63 -4.49 6.53
N ILE A 18 -17.83 -4.08 7.52
CA ILE A 18 -16.53 -4.70 7.82
C ILE A 18 -16.64 -6.21 8.12
N ALA A 19 -17.74 -6.65 8.73
CA ALA A 19 -18.02 -8.04 9.03
C ALA A 19 -18.28 -8.90 7.77
N ASP A 20 -18.72 -8.30 6.67
CA ASP A 20 -19.07 -9.00 5.43
C ASP A 20 -17.90 -9.09 4.44
N ILE A 21 -16.80 -8.37 4.70
CA ILE A 21 -15.62 -8.39 3.83
C ILE A 21 -14.90 -9.73 3.99
N LYS A 22 -14.68 -10.43 2.87
CA LYS A 22 -14.02 -11.73 2.81
C LYS A 22 -12.65 -11.65 2.15
N ALA A 23 -11.76 -12.59 2.50
CA ALA A 23 -10.41 -12.66 1.96
C ALA A 23 -10.32 -12.64 0.42
N PRO A 24 -11.21 -13.31 -0.36
CA PRO A 24 -11.18 -13.24 -1.82
C PRO A 24 -11.38 -11.82 -2.37
N ALA A 25 -12.28 -11.03 -1.79
CA ALA A 25 -12.54 -9.67 -2.24
C ALA A 25 -11.32 -8.76 -2.01
N ILE A 26 -10.61 -8.96 -0.89
CA ILE A 26 -9.36 -8.27 -0.59
C ILE A 26 -8.27 -8.67 -1.58
N LEU A 27 -8.15 -9.97 -1.88
CA LEU A 27 -7.16 -10.47 -2.83
C LEU A 27 -7.38 -9.89 -4.23
N ASP A 28 -8.62 -9.85 -4.70
CA ASP A 28 -8.96 -9.28 -6.01
C ASP A 28 -8.66 -7.78 -6.07
N LEU A 29 -8.88 -7.05 -4.97
CA LEU A 29 -8.49 -5.66 -4.85
C LEU A 29 -6.97 -5.48 -4.98
N LEU A 30 -6.20 -6.26 -4.22
CA LEU A 30 -4.74 -6.19 -4.24
C LEU A 30 -4.16 -6.54 -5.62
N ARG A 31 -4.75 -7.50 -6.33
CA ARG A 31 -4.37 -7.84 -7.71
C ARG A 31 -4.65 -6.70 -8.70
N LYS A 32 -5.78 -5.99 -8.55
CA LYS A 32 -6.08 -4.80 -9.38
C LYS A 32 -5.09 -3.67 -9.13
N VAL A 33 -4.71 -3.43 -7.87
CA VAL A 33 -3.68 -2.44 -7.51
C VAL A 33 -2.32 -2.86 -8.09
N GLU A 34 -1.97 -4.14 -7.95
CA GLU A 34 -0.71 -4.70 -8.48
C GLU A 34 -0.63 -4.59 -10.01
N ALA A 35 -1.72 -4.82 -10.73
CA ALA A 35 -1.77 -4.70 -12.19
C ALA A 35 -1.42 -3.30 -12.70
N ARG A 36 -1.55 -2.26 -11.86
CA ARG A 36 -1.13 -0.88 -12.16
C ARG A 36 0.37 -0.62 -11.96
N GLY A 37 1.14 -1.63 -11.54
CA GLY A 37 2.60 -1.55 -11.37
C GLY A 37 3.06 -0.94 -10.04
N VAL A 38 2.14 -0.55 -9.15
CA VAL A 38 2.48 0.16 -7.91
C VAL A 38 2.59 -0.81 -6.72
N ARG A 39 3.60 -1.70 -6.75
CA ARG A 39 3.77 -2.80 -5.77
C ARG A 39 3.97 -2.35 -4.32
N ASP A 40 4.74 -1.28 -4.11
CA ASP A 40 4.98 -0.75 -2.76
C ASP A 40 3.66 -0.31 -2.12
N THR A 41 2.75 0.23 -2.93
CA THR A 41 1.39 0.60 -2.53
C THR A 41 0.56 -0.62 -2.13
N THR A 42 0.63 -1.74 -2.86
CA THR A 42 -0.13 -2.96 -2.54
C THR A 42 0.25 -3.54 -1.16
N LYS A 43 1.54 -3.64 -0.85
CA LYS A 43 2.00 -4.13 0.46
C LYS A 43 1.54 -3.20 1.60
N ARG A 44 1.68 -1.89 1.40
CA ARG A 44 1.22 -0.89 2.38
C ARG A 44 -0.29 -0.88 2.56
N ILE A 45 -1.07 -1.15 1.50
CA ILE A 45 -2.53 -1.29 1.58
C ILE A 45 -2.88 -2.49 2.44
N LEU A 46 -2.32 -3.67 2.16
CA LEU A 46 -2.59 -4.88 2.94
C LEU A 46 -2.22 -4.71 4.42
N GLN A 47 -1.08 -4.09 4.72
CA GLN A 47 -0.70 -3.77 6.10
C GLN A 47 -1.73 -2.88 6.79
N ARG A 48 -2.23 -1.85 6.10
CA ARG A 48 -3.27 -0.95 6.64
C ARG A 48 -4.60 -1.66 6.82
N MET A 49 -5.02 -2.49 5.87
CA MET A 49 -6.24 -3.29 6.01
C MET A 49 -6.16 -4.20 7.23
N ARG A 50 -5.03 -4.89 7.45
CA ARG A 50 -4.83 -5.71 8.66
C ARG A 50 -5.00 -4.90 9.94
N ALA A 51 -4.46 -3.68 10.00
CA ALA A 51 -4.62 -2.79 11.16
C ALA A 51 -6.08 -2.36 11.36
N VAL A 52 -6.81 -2.04 10.28
CA VAL A 52 -8.24 -1.68 10.34
C VAL A 52 -9.09 -2.84 10.85
N PHE A 53 -8.88 -4.06 10.34
CA PHE A 53 -9.59 -5.24 10.84
C PHE A 53 -9.22 -5.57 12.29
N GLN A 54 -7.94 -5.43 12.66
CA GLN A 54 -7.52 -5.63 14.04
C GLN A 54 -8.21 -4.66 14.99
N TYR A 55 -8.34 -3.39 14.60
CA TYR A 55 -9.12 -2.40 15.32
C TYR A 55 -10.59 -2.83 15.40
N GLY A 56 -11.20 -3.22 14.27
CA GLY A 56 -12.57 -3.71 14.23
C GLY A 56 -12.85 -4.85 15.22
N ILE A 57 -11.92 -5.80 15.36
CA ILE A 57 -12.03 -6.90 16.32
C ILE A 57 -12.02 -6.41 17.77
N ILE A 58 -11.10 -5.51 18.11
CA ILE A 58 -10.98 -4.98 19.49
C ILE A 58 -12.28 -4.31 19.95
N TYR A 59 -12.99 -3.64 19.04
CA TYR A 59 -14.23 -2.92 19.32
C TYR A 59 -15.50 -3.72 18.98
N GLY A 60 -15.39 -5.01 18.63
CA GLY A 60 -16.53 -5.88 18.36
C GLY A 60 -17.27 -5.58 17.04
N ALA A 61 -16.64 -4.88 16.09
CA ALA A 61 -17.21 -4.61 14.78
C ALA A 61 -17.06 -5.79 13.80
N CYS A 62 -16.12 -6.70 14.04
CA CYS A 62 -15.96 -7.95 13.31
C CYS A 62 -15.26 -9.02 14.16
N ASP A 63 -15.47 -10.30 13.86
CA ASP A 63 -14.91 -11.40 14.65
C ASP A 63 -13.55 -11.90 14.14
N ARG A 64 -13.23 -11.62 12.87
CA ARG A 64 -12.06 -12.18 12.19
C ARG A 64 -11.39 -11.16 11.27
N ASN A 65 -10.08 -11.29 11.13
CA ASN A 65 -9.28 -10.49 10.21
C ASN A 65 -9.04 -11.26 8.90
N PRO A 66 -9.86 -11.10 7.85
CA PRO A 66 -9.66 -11.75 6.55
C PRO A 66 -8.35 -11.31 5.86
N ALA A 67 -7.81 -10.13 6.20
CA ALA A 67 -6.55 -9.65 5.64
C ALA A 67 -5.32 -10.31 6.27
N ALA A 68 -5.46 -10.96 7.43
CA ALA A 68 -4.37 -11.69 8.08
C ALA A 68 -4.01 -12.98 7.32
N ASP A 69 -4.98 -13.64 6.69
CA ASP A 69 -4.78 -14.89 5.94
C ASP A 69 -4.05 -14.71 4.60
N ILE A 70 -3.93 -13.48 4.11
CA ILE A 70 -3.34 -13.18 2.80
C ILE A 70 -1.83 -13.04 2.98
N ASP A 71 -1.06 -14.02 2.53
CA ASP A 71 0.39 -13.86 2.43
C ASP A 71 0.75 -12.94 1.26
N SER A 72 1.34 -11.79 1.58
CA SER A 72 1.79 -10.81 0.59
C SER A 72 2.85 -11.35 -0.37
N ALA A 73 3.66 -12.33 0.06
CA ALA A 73 4.72 -12.90 -0.78
C ALA A 73 4.19 -13.95 -1.75
N ALA A 74 3.14 -14.69 -1.35
CA ALA A 74 2.49 -15.69 -2.19
C ALA A 74 1.41 -15.07 -3.12
N ALA A 75 0.74 -14.01 -2.66
CA ALA A 75 -0.37 -13.38 -3.39
C ALA A 75 0.08 -12.37 -4.46
N LEU A 76 1.29 -11.82 -4.33
CA LEU A 76 1.83 -10.78 -5.21
C LEU A 76 3.06 -11.32 -5.93
N LYS A 77 3.16 -11.07 -7.23
CA LYS A 77 4.37 -11.40 -8.01
C LYS A 77 5.57 -10.64 -7.41
N SER A 78 6.73 -11.29 -7.33
CA SER A 78 7.97 -10.67 -6.87
C SER A 78 8.77 -10.20 -8.08
N GLU A 79 9.02 -8.89 -8.19
CA GLU A 79 10.03 -8.35 -9.10
C GLU A 79 11.35 -8.11 -8.35
N PRO A 80 12.50 -8.16 -9.04
CA PRO A 80 13.77 -7.93 -8.40
C PRO A 80 13.80 -6.55 -7.74
N VAL A 81 14.32 -6.51 -6.51
CA VAL A 81 14.44 -5.27 -5.73
C VAL A 81 15.38 -4.31 -6.46
N GLN A 82 14.81 -3.26 -7.05
CA GLN A 82 15.60 -2.16 -7.59
C GLN A 82 15.93 -1.19 -6.45
N HIS A 83 17.21 -1.13 -6.09
CA HIS A 83 17.70 -0.20 -5.09
C HIS A 83 17.83 1.20 -5.72
N GLN A 84 17.43 2.24 -5.00
CA GLN A 84 17.67 3.61 -5.46
C GLN A 84 19.18 3.86 -5.55
N ALA A 85 19.61 4.54 -6.62
CA ALA A 85 21.01 4.86 -6.82
C ALA A 85 21.50 5.76 -5.68
N ARG A 86 22.63 5.40 -5.06
CA ARG A 86 23.28 6.26 -4.08
C ARG A 86 23.93 7.43 -4.82
N VAL A 87 23.87 8.62 -4.22
CA VAL A 87 24.64 9.77 -4.70
C VAL A 87 26.10 9.58 -4.28
N SER A 88 27.03 9.62 -5.24
CA SER A 88 28.46 9.58 -4.94
C SER A 88 28.99 10.94 -4.49
N HIS A 89 30.18 10.96 -3.88
CA HIS A 89 30.85 12.19 -3.44
C HIS A 89 31.08 13.20 -4.59
N ILE A 90 31.24 12.71 -5.81
CA ILE A 90 31.45 13.53 -7.02
C ILE A 90 30.14 14.21 -7.45
N GLU A 91 29.01 13.54 -7.23
CA GLU A 91 27.68 14.04 -7.62
C GLU A 91 27.08 14.98 -6.55
N LEU A 92 27.65 14.97 -5.34
CA LEU A 92 27.19 15.78 -4.20
C LEU A 92 27.11 17.29 -4.50
N PRO A 93 28.11 17.93 -5.15
CA PRO A 93 28.03 19.35 -5.47
C PRO A 93 26.91 19.68 -6.45
N GLN A 94 26.59 18.76 -7.38
CA GLN A 94 25.48 18.95 -8.32
C GLN A 94 24.15 18.87 -7.60
N LEU A 95 23.97 17.86 -6.74
CA LEU A 95 22.77 17.72 -5.92
C LEU A 95 22.50 18.98 -5.08
N LEU A 96 23.53 19.56 -4.44
CA LEU A 96 23.37 20.78 -3.63
C LEU A 96 22.92 21.98 -4.47
N ARG A 97 23.36 22.09 -5.73
CA ARG A 97 22.88 23.13 -6.65
C ARG A 97 21.43 22.89 -7.04
N ASP A 98 21.08 21.66 -7.37
CA ASP A 98 19.72 21.29 -7.77
C ASP A 98 18.72 21.55 -6.64
N ILE A 99 19.09 21.24 -5.39
CA ILE A 99 18.28 21.58 -4.20
C ILE A 99 18.10 23.09 -4.06
N GLY A 100 19.16 23.88 -4.26
CA GLY A 100 19.10 25.34 -4.16
C GLY A 100 18.28 26.00 -5.29
N ALA A 101 18.21 25.37 -6.46
CA ALA A 101 17.43 25.83 -7.61
C ALA A 101 16.00 25.28 -7.63
N TYR A 102 15.64 24.39 -6.71
CA TYR A 102 14.32 23.78 -6.66
C TYR A 102 13.29 24.74 -6.07
N GLU A 103 12.39 25.26 -6.90
CA GLU A 103 11.34 26.21 -6.50
C GLU A 103 10.07 25.52 -5.95
N GLY A 104 10.07 24.19 -5.85
CA GLY A 104 8.90 23.39 -5.47
C GLY A 104 8.14 22.82 -6.66
N GLU A 105 7.35 21.78 -6.41
CA GLU A 105 6.28 21.33 -7.30
C GLU A 105 4.97 22.00 -6.84
N PRO A 106 4.07 22.40 -7.76
CA PRO A 106 2.76 22.97 -7.42
C PRO A 106 1.85 21.99 -6.66
#